data_AF-A0A3D9UUS9-F1
#
_entry.id   AF-A0A3D9UUS9-F1
#
_cell.length_a   1.000
_cell.length_b   1.000
_cell.length_c   1.000
_cell.angle_alpha   90.00
_cell.angle_beta   90.00
_cell.angle_gamma   90.00
#
_symmetry.space_group_name_H-M   'P 1'
#
loop_
_entity.id
_entity.type
_entity.pdbx_description
1 polymer ?
#
loop_
_entity_poly.entity_id
_entity_poly.type
_entity_poly.pdbx_seq_one_letter_code
_entity_poly.pdbx_strand_id
1 'polypeptide(L)'
;MAFEKYSEYTCVNFNLLNKNLNTNQQGLYYSQWKKKYDKILADNNAIIEWDIRSRKALKEIATSATFFKEAELVRKSNCYSAYYFLCNYSLFHAMLSTLYLNCEIELEKLINISHKKVQSIFVSTYRTKNNPIISTDINKHFTLLKSLREYYSYSMPMNEFFPDYDFEQPGTFLEIDIKQCFQLTSLHSLILSNSCLGEHKVIRTNELSQSELHMFRGLFEKVNAKKHPLKNYYILDPADKNVLDEMYHYGFKVEHINLDIDHFIDEFKTYQSGHDNENSLSISEIDSFFYSTLI
;
A
#
# COMPACT_ATOMS: atom_id res chain seq x y z
N MET A 1 10.39 -23.18 -8.96
CA MET A 1 9.04 -22.63 -9.24
C MET A 1 8.85 -21.39 -8.38
N ALA A 2 8.38 -20.31 -8.99
CA ALA A 2 8.30 -18.96 -8.42
C ALA A 2 6.82 -18.55 -8.22
N PHE A 3 6.53 -17.47 -7.49
CA PHE A 3 5.15 -17.00 -7.23
C PHE A 3 4.35 -16.70 -8.50
N GLU A 4 5.02 -16.35 -9.60
CA GLU A 4 4.44 -16.03 -10.91
C GLU A 4 3.57 -17.16 -11.46
N LYS A 5 3.82 -18.42 -11.08
CA LYS A 5 3.00 -19.57 -11.52
C LYS A 5 1.55 -19.51 -11.04
N TYR A 6 1.24 -18.67 -10.05
CA TYR A 6 -0.10 -18.46 -9.53
C TYR A 6 -0.83 -17.32 -10.24
N SER A 7 -0.17 -16.65 -11.19
CA SER A 7 -0.75 -15.58 -11.99
C SER A 7 -1.15 -16.10 -13.37
N GLU A 8 -2.33 -15.71 -13.83
CA GLU A 8 -2.71 -15.81 -15.24
C GLU A 8 -2.22 -14.60 -16.05
N TYR A 9 -1.81 -13.52 -15.36
CA TYR A 9 -1.31 -12.30 -15.97
C TYR A 9 0.17 -12.43 -16.35
N THR A 10 0.51 -11.92 -17.53
CA THR A 10 1.87 -11.93 -18.08
C THR A 10 2.83 -10.94 -17.44
N CYS A 11 2.29 -9.95 -16.72
CA CYS A 11 3.01 -8.76 -16.23
C CYS A 11 2.92 -8.68 -14.70
N VAL A 12 3.58 -9.61 -14.00
CA VAL A 12 3.69 -9.61 -12.54
C VAL A 12 5.14 -9.83 -12.11
N ASN A 13 5.56 -9.10 -11.08
CA ASN A 13 6.93 -9.14 -10.60
C ASN A 13 6.99 -9.48 -9.11
N PHE A 14 7.50 -10.67 -8.78
CA PHE A 14 7.72 -11.11 -7.40
C PHE A 14 9.20 -11.42 -7.14
N ASN A 15 10.11 -10.83 -7.92
CA ASN A 15 11.52 -11.22 -7.94
C ASN A 15 12.25 -11.10 -6.58
N LEU A 16 11.87 -10.16 -5.71
CA LEU A 16 12.47 -10.02 -4.39
C LEU A 16 11.88 -11.06 -3.43
N LEU A 17 10.57 -11.27 -3.46
CA LEU A 17 9.92 -12.29 -2.63
C LEU A 17 10.37 -13.71 -3.00
N ASN A 18 10.58 -13.97 -4.29
CA ASN A 18 11.07 -15.24 -4.80
C ASN A 18 12.47 -15.59 -4.28
N LYS A 19 13.30 -14.59 -3.95
CA LYS A 19 14.62 -14.81 -3.34
C LYS A 19 14.52 -15.17 -1.85
N ASN A 20 13.42 -14.80 -1.20
CA ASN A 20 13.27 -14.93 0.26
C ASN A 20 12.81 -16.33 0.69
N LEU A 21 12.04 -17.02 -0.16
CA LEU A 21 11.47 -18.34 0.13
C LEU A 21 11.86 -19.34 -0.96
N ASN A 22 12.11 -20.60 -0.58
CA ASN A 22 12.25 -21.68 -1.56
C ASN A 22 10.88 -22.09 -2.14
N THR A 23 10.89 -22.82 -3.24
CA THR A 23 9.66 -23.24 -3.97
C THR A 23 8.61 -23.91 -3.08
N ASN A 24 9.01 -24.76 -2.14
CA ASN A 24 8.06 -25.46 -1.26
C ASN A 24 7.41 -24.46 -0.29
N GLN A 25 8.19 -23.55 0.28
CA GLN A 25 7.72 -22.51 1.19
C GLN A 25 6.80 -21.51 0.50
N GLN A 26 7.11 -21.12 -0.73
CA GLN A 26 6.23 -20.27 -1.55
C GLN A 26 4.86 -20.94 -1.75
N GLY A 27 4.84 -22.24 -2.04
CA GLY A 27 3.59 -22.97 -2.20
C GLY A 27 2.77 -23.11 -0.91
N LEU A 28 3.44 -23.33 0.23
CA LEU A 28 2.80 -23.33 1.54
C LEU A 28 2.22 -21.96 1.89
N TYR A 29 2.99 -20.89 1.64
CA TYR A 29 2.55 -19.51 1.88
C TYR A 29 1.30 -19.17 1.07
N TYR A 30 1.34 -19.41 -0.24
CA TYR A 30 0.20 -19.20 -1.13
C TYR A 30 -1.04 -19.96 -0.66
N SER A 31 -0.89 -21.27 -0.41
CA SER A 31 -2.01 -22.13 -0.03
C SER A 31 -2.63 -21.73 1.31
N GLN A 32 -1.80 -21.30 2.28
CA GLN A 32 -2.26 -20.84 3.58
C GLN A 32 -3.11 -19.56 3.45
N TRP A 33 -2.63 -18.57 2.70
CA TRP A 33 -3.36 -17.31 2.52
C TRP A 33 -4.58 -17.47 1.64
N LYS A 34 -4.49 -18.24 0.55
CA LYS A 34 -5.63 -18.57 -0.30
C LYS A 34 -6.77 -19.19 0.50
N LYS A 35 -6.48 -20.16 1.37
CA LYS A 35 -7.50 -20.75 2.25
C LYS A 35 -8.19 -19.72 3.16
N LYS A 36 -7.49 -18.71 3.64
CA LYS A 36 -8.08 -17.65 4.47
C LYS A 36 -8.97 -16.73 3.63
N TYR A 37 -8.52 -16.33 2.45
CA TYR A 37 -9.31 -15.50 1.53
C TYR A 37 -10.55 -16.23 1.00
N ASP A 38 -10.42 -17.50 0.60
CA ASP A 38 -11.54 -18.35 0.18
C ASP A 38 -12.63 -18.40 1.26
N LYS A 39 -12.23 -18.48 2.54
CA LYS A 39 -13.18 -18.49 3.67
C LYS A 39 -13.93 -17.16 3.82
N ILE A 40 -13.26 -16.04 3.60
CA ILE A 40 -13.84 -14.70 3.80
C ILE A 40 -14.73 -14.31 2.64
N LEU A 41 -14.32 -14.63 1.42
CA LEU A 41 -15.06 -14.35 0.20
C LEU A 41 -16.19 -15.34 -0.08
N ALA A 42 -16.38 -16.35 0.78
CA ALA A 42 -17.58 -17.18 0.78
C ALA A 42 -18.86 -16.37 1.09
N ASP A 43 -18.72 -15.22 1.76
CA ASP A 43 -19.79 -14.23 1.92
C ASP A 43 -19.70 -13.18 0.80
N ASN A 44 -20.74 -13.10 -0.04
CA ASN A 44 -20.80 -12.11 -1.12
C ASN A 44 -20.64 -10.67 -0.59
N ASN A 45 -21.18 -10.36 0.59
CA ASN A 45 -21.11 -9.01 1.13
C ASN A 45 -19.65 -8.58 1.45
N ALA A 46 -18.74 -9.54 1.62
CA ALA A 46 -17.32 -9.26 1.82
C ALA A 46 -16.66 -8.68 0.57
N ILE A 47 -17.18 -8.95 -0.64
CA ILE A 47 -16.60 -8.47 -1.91
C ILE A 47 -16.48 -6.94 -1.92
N ILE A 48 -17.51 -6.23 -1.43
CA ILE A 48 -17.53 -4.76 -1.40
C ILE A 48 -16.41 -4.22 -0.49
N GLU A 49 -16.25 -4.79 0.70
CA GLU A 49 -15.19 -4.39 1.63
C GLU A 49 -13.81 -4.66 1.03
N TRP A 50 -13.63 -5.82 0.38
CA TRP A 50 -12.35 -6.24 -0.17
C TRP A 50 -11.95 -5.50 -1.46
N ASP A 51 -12.93 -5.02 -2.22
CA ASP A 51 -12.71 -4.07 -3.33
C ASP A 51 -12.18 -2.73 -2.76
N ILE A 52 -12.85 -2.18 -1.74
CA ILE A 52 -12.39 -0.96 -1.04
C ILE A 52 -10.98 -1.13 -0.49
N ARG A 53 -10.70 -2.26 0.19
CA ARG A 53 -9.36 -2.56 0.73
C ARG A 53 -8.30 -2.65 -0.36
N SER A 54 -8.61 -3.26 -1.51
CA SER A 54 -7.68 -3.40 -2.63
C SER A 54 -7.31 -2.04 -3.23
N ARG A 55 -8.31 -1.19 -3.50
CA ARG A 55 -8.09 0.18 -3.98
C ARG A 55 -7.31 1.01 -2.96
N LYS A 56 -7.65 0.87 -1.68
CA LYS A 56 -6.92 1.55 -0.60
C LYS A 56 -5.47 1.09 -0.53
N ALA A 57 -5.20 -0.21 -0.65
CA ALA A 57 -3.84 -0.74 -0.68
C ALA A 57 -3.03 -0.14 -1.82
N LEU A 58 -3.62 -0.01 -3.02
CA LEU A 58 -2.97 0.67 -4.17
C LEU A 58 -2.69 2.15 -3.88
N LYS A 59 -3.62 2.89 -3.26
CA LYS A 59 -3.39 4.27 -2.80
C LYS A 59 -2.24 4.38 -1.79
N GLU A 60 -2.09 3.40 -0.90
CA GLU A 60 -1.00 3.35 0.07
C GLU A 60 0.35 3.07 -0.59
N ILE A 61 0.40 2.21 -1.63
CA ILE A 61 1.57 2.07 -2.51
C ILE A 61 1.90 3.42 -3.17
N ALA A 62 0.92 4.11 -3.72
CA ALA A 62 1.11 5.43 -4.35
C ALA A 62 1.67 6.48 -3.41
N THR A 63 1.11 6.53 -2.20
CA THR A 63 1.54 7.45 -1.16
C THR A 63 2.99 7.15 -0.76
N SER A 64 3.32 5.86 -0.59
CA SER A 64 4.68 5.43 -0.29
C SER A 64 5.69 5.80 -1.38
N ALA A 65 5.36 5.51 -2.65
CA ALA A 65 6.19 5.82 -3.81
C ALA A 65 6.42 7.33 -3.95
N THR A 66 5.36 8.12 -3.77
CA THR A 66 5.42 9.59 -3.77
C THR A 66 6.39 10.10 -2.72
N PHE A 67 6.24 9.67 -1.46
CA PHE A 67 7.15 10.07 -0.39
C PHE A 67 8.59 9.60 -0.61
N PHE A 68 8.79 8.42 -1.20
CA PHE A 68 10.13 7.95 -1.54
C PHE A 68 10.80 8.87 -2.56
N LYS A 69 10.10 9.21 -3.64
CA LYS A 69 10.62 10.09 -4.70
C LYS A 69 10.79 11.53 -4.26
N GLU A 70 9.88 12.05 -3.44
CA GLU A 70 10.05 13.34 -2.79
C GLU A 70 11.26 13.33 -1.84
N ALA A 71 11.50 12.24 -1.11
CA ALA A 71 12.67 12.10 -0.24
C ALA A 71 13.98 12.22 -1.05
N GLU A 72 14.06 11.57 -2.22
CA GLU A 72 15.22 11.67 -3.12
C GLU A 72 15.47 13.12 -3.56
N LEU A 73 14.41 13.87 -3.89
CA LEU A 73 14.49 15.27 -4.31
C LEU A 73 14.97 16.18 -3.17
N VAL A 74 14.34 16.09 -2.00
CA VAL A 74 14.67 16.98 -0.87
C VAL A 74 16.04 16.65 -0.28
N ARG A 75 16.51 15.39 -0.42
CA ARG A 75 17.88 14.99 -0.05
C ARG A 75 18.94 15.70 -0.88
N LYS A 76 18.71 15.87 -2.19
CA LYS A 76 19.59 16.62 -3.10
C LYS A 76 19.64 18.12 -2.73
N SER A 77 18.55 18.62 -2.16
CA SER A 77 18.42 20.00 -1.69
C SER A 77 18.90 20.23 -0.25
N ASN A 78 19.48 19.21 0.40
CA ASN A 78 19.94 19.25 1.80
C ASN A 78 18.82 19.62 2.81
N CYS A 79 17.56 19.33 2.50
CA CYS A 79 16.44 19.51 3.42
C CYS A 79 16.27 18.26 4.30
N TYR A 80 17.19 18.06 5.24
CA TYR A 80 17.31 16.81 6.00
C TYR A 80 16.11 16.48 6.90
N SER A 81 15.48 17.50 7.50
CA SER A 81 14.27 17.28 8.30
C SER A 81 13.14 16.69 7.45
N ALA A 82 12.91 17.25 6.27
CA ALA A 82 11.95 16.75 5.29
C ALA A 82 12.35 15.36 4.77
N TYR A 83 13.63 15.14 4.50
CA TYR A 83 14.14 13.84 4.05
C TYR A 83 13.79 12.70 5.02
N TYR A 84 14.15 12.82 6.29
CA TYR A 84 13.87 11.77 7.27
C TYR A 84 12.37 11.61 7.56
N PHE A 85 11.60 12.71 7.49
CA PHE A 85 10.15 12.65 7.54
C PHE A 85 9.58 11.80 6.41
N LEU A 86 9.95 12.12 5.17
CA LEU A 86 9.45 11.42 3.98
C LEU A 86 9.89 9.96 3.96
N CYS A 87 11.14 9.65 4.31
CA CYS A 87 11.60 8.26 4.40
C CYS A 87 10.78 7.43 5.40
N ASN A 88 10.54 7.96 6.61
CA ASN A 88 9.74 7.27 7.63
C ASN A 88 8.31 7.01 7.14
N TYR A 89 7.66 8.01 6.56
CA TYR A 89 6.29 7.86 6.07
C TYR A 89 6.20 6.98 4.82
N SER A 90 7.19 7.02 3.94
CA SER A 90 7.27 6.14 2.79
C SER A 90 7.25 4.66 3.22
N LEU A 91 8.09 4.28 4.19
CA LEU A 91 8.07 2.90 4.70
C LEU A 91 6.79 2.57 5.46
N PHE A 92 6.23 3.53 6.22
CA PHE A 92 4.95 3.35 6.91
C PHE A 92 3.82 2.99 5.93
N HIS A 93 3.67 3.75 4.85
CA HIS A 93 2.64 3.53 3.84
C HIS A 93 2.88 2.24 3.05
N ALA A 94 4.15 1.88 2.78
CA ALA A 94 4.49 0.59 2.18
C ALA A 94 4.00 -0.58 3.05
N MET A 95 4.30 -0.54 4.36
CA MET A 95 3.85 -1.56 5.31
C MET A 95 2.32 -1.54 5.49
N LEU A 96 1.69 -0.37 5.50
CA LEU A 96 0.26 -0.24 5.65
C LEU A 96 -0.51 -0.81 4.44
N SER A 97 0.05 -0.69 3.23
CA SER A 97 -0.55 -1.26 2.02
C SER A 97 -0.78 -2.78 2.14
N THR A 98 0.16 -3.53 2.73
CA THR A 98 0.00 -4.98 2.94
C THR A 98 -1.03 -5.28 4.02
N LEU A 99 -1.12 -4.46 5.07
CA LEU A 99 -2.06 -4.64 6.17
C LEU A 99 -3.51 -4.41 5.76
N TYR A 100 -3.79 -3.54 4.78
CA TYR A 100 -5.13 -3.41 4.21
C TYR A 100 -5.62 -4.72 3.59
N LEU A 101 -4.70 -5.52 3.05
CA LEU A 101 -5.01 -6.83 2.51
C LEU A 101 -4.90 -7.97 3.54
N ASN A 102 -4.53 -7.68 4.79
CA ASN A 102 -4.46 -8.69 5.82
C ASN A 102 -5.87 -9.04 6.35
N CYS A 103 -6.27 -10.26 6.06
CA CYS A 103 -7.61 -10.77 6.32
C CYS A 103 -7.90 -11.15 7.78
N GLU A 104 -6.88 -11.06 8.63
CA GLU A 104 -6.99 -11.26 10.08
C GLU A 104 -7.22 -9.95 10.83
N ILE A 105 -7.27 -8.82 10.11
CA ILE A 105 -7.45 -7.48 10.66
C ILE A 105 -8.77 -6.89 10.15
N GLU A 106 -9.66 -6.55 11.07
CA GLU A 106 -10.87 -5.77 10.79
C GLU A 106 -10.52 -4.38 10.24
N LEU A 107 -11.31 -3.90 9.29
CA LEU A 107 -11.03 -2.65 8.56
C LEU A 107 -11.04 -1.44 9.49
N GLU A 108 -11.92 -1.44 10.49
CA GLU A 108 -12.03 -0.40 11.53
C GLU A 108 -10.71 -0.22 12.29
N LYS A 109 -9.96 -1.30 12.50
CA LYS A 109 -8.67 -1.26 13.20
C LYS A 109 -7.57 -0.62 12.36
N LEU A 110 -7.75 -0.53 11.04
CA LEU A 110 -6.79 0.03 10.09
C LEU A 110 -6.98 1.54 9.87
N ILE A 111 -8.23 2.04 9.86
CA ILE A 111 -8.57 3.44 9.50
C ILE A 111 -7.80 4.48 10.34
N ASN A 112 -7.48 4.17 11.61
CA ASN A 112 -6.70 5.04 12.50
C ASN A 112 -5.56 4.29 13.20
N ILE A 113 -4.95 3.33 12.52
CA ILE A 113 -3.85 2.54 13.07
C ILE A 113 -2.63 3.43 13.37
N SER A 114 -1.97 3.19 14.51
CA SER A 114 -0.75 3.92 14.86
C SER A 114 0.49 3.29 14.23
N HIS A 115 1.55 4.10 14.02
CA HIS A 115 2.86 3.63 13.53
C HIS A 115 3.38 2.39 14.27
N LYS A 116 3.31 2.40 15.62
CA LYS A 116 3.74 1.27 16.45
C LYS A 116 2.92 0.00 16.17
N LYS A 117 1.61 0.14 15.94
CA LYS A 117 0.74 -1.00 15.62
C LYS A 117 1.02 -1.53 14.22
N VAL A 118 1.20 -0.66 13.22
CA VAL A 118 1.60 -1.08 11.86
C VAL A 118 2.89 -1.90 11.92
N GLN A 119 3.93 -1.37 12.57
CA GLN A 119 5.21 -2.06 12.74
C GLN A 119 5.04 -3.42 13.42
N SER A 120 4.35 -3.45 14.57
CA SER A 120 4.17 -4.67 15.34
C SER A 120 3.43 -5.76 14.55
N ILE A 121 2.32 -5.41 13.91
CA ILE A 121 1.49 -6.37 13.19
C ILE A 121 2.26 -6.88 11.97
N PHE A 122 2.80 -5.97 11.15
CA PHE A 122 3.55 -6.34 9.95
C PHE A 122 4.70 -7.30 10.26
N VAL A 123 5.52 -6.99 11.26
CA VAL A 123 6.68 -7.83 11.64
C VAL A 123 6.19 -9.20 12.13
N SER A 124 5.15 -9.24 12.95
CA SER A 124 4.60 -10.51 13.46
C SER A 124 3.99 -11.39 12.37
N THR A 125 3.42 -10.80 11.32
CA THR A 125 2.76 -11.52 10.23
C THR A 125 3.73 -11.94 9.13
N TYR A 126 4.62 -11.04 8.71
CA TYR A 126 5.39 -11.21 7.46
C TYR A 126 6.88 -11.48 7.67
N ARG A 127 7.38 -11.29 8.90
CA ARG A 127 8.79 -11.52 9.25
C ARG A 127 8.95 -12.56 10.36
N THR A 128 8.30 -13.71 10.18
CA THR A 128 8.41 -14.82 11.14
C THR A 128 9.81 -15.46 11.10
N LYS A 129 10.33 -15.90 12.26
CA LYS A 129 11.73 -16.32 12.42
C LYS A 129 12.18 -17.44 11.49
N ASN A 130 11.30 -18.39 11.17
CA ASN A 130 11.73 -19.63 10.55
C ASN A 130 11.83 -19.53 9.03
N ASN A 131 11.03 -18.68 8.37
CA ASN A 131 11.01 -18.47 6.91
C ASN A 131 10.22 -17.18 6.58
N PRO A 132 10.82 -16.00 6.72
CA PRO A 132 10.10 -14.75 6.51
C PRO A 132 9.88 -14.47 5.03
N ILE A 133 8.66 -14.05 4.65
CA ILE A 133 8.37 -13.58 3.28
C ILE A 133 9.06 -12.22 3.02
N ILE A 134 9.29 -11.43 4.08
CA ILE A 134 10.09 -10.20 4.07
C ILE A 134 11.46 -10.48 4.71
N SER A 135 12.52 -10.46 3.90
CA SER A 135 13.88 -10.84 4.36
C SER A 135 14.66 -9.70 5.01
N THR A 136 14.31 -8.45 4.73
CA THR A 136 15.03 -7.29 5.24
C THR A 136 14.85 -7.12 6.75
N ASP A 137 15.75 -6.35 7.37
CA ASP A 137 15.58 -5.90 8.76
C ASP A 137 14.64 -4.71 8.89
N ILE A 138 13.48 -4.80 8.22
CA ILE A 138 12.47 -3.74 8.17
C ILE A 138 12.05 -3.24 9.57
N ASN A 139 12.14 -4.09 10.59
CA ASN A 139 11.89 -3.69 11.97
C ASN A 139 12.95 -2.71 12.51
N LYS A 140 14.23 -3.03 12.32
CA LYS A 140 15.36 -2.16 12.65
C LYS A 140 15.30 -0.89 11.82
N HIS A 141 15.07 -1.01 10.51
CA HIS A 141 14.99 0.10 9.57
C HIS A 141 13.87 1.08 9.94
N PHE A 142 12.66 0.60 10.22
CA PHE A 142 11.54 1.45 10.65
C PHE A 142 11.83 2.15 11.98
N THR A 143 12.46 1.45 12.93
CA THR A 143 12.86 2.02 14.23
C THR A 143 13.91 3.12 14.06
N LEU A 144 14.87 2.92 13.16
CA LEU A 144 15.90 3.90 12.84
C LEU A 144 15.29 5.15 12.18
N LEU A 145 14.48 4.97 11.14
CA LEU A 145 13.78 6.07 10.46
C LEU A 145 12.91 6.88 11.42
N LYS A 146 12.18 6.20 12.32
CA LYS A 146 11.39 6.86 13.35
C LYS A 146 12.28 7.74 14.22
N SER A 147 13.42 7.22 14.68
CA SER A 147 14.36 7.92 15.56
C SER A 147 14.96 9.15 14.87
N LEU A 148 15.38 9.01 13.61
CA LEU A 148 15.90 10.10 12.79
C LEU A 148 14.86 11.21 12.60
N ARG A 149 13.62 10.83 12.25
CA ARG A 149 12.51 11.80 12.15
C ARG A 149 12.23 12.50 13.48
N GLU A 150 12.14 11.78 14.61
CA GLU A 150 11.87 12.42 15.92
C GLU A 150 12.96 13.41 16.28
N TYR A 151 14.22 13.03 16.06
CA TYR A 151 15.34 13.90 16.34
C TYR A 151 15.26 15.21 15.55
N TYR A 152 15.03 15.14 14.24
CA TYR A 152 14.89 16.33 13.40
C TYR A 152 13.62 17.15 13.66
N SER A 153 12.56 16.52 14.16
CA SER A 153 11.30 17.20 14.51
C SER A 153 11.35 17.93 15.86
N TYR A 154 12.07 17.40 16.85
CA TYR A 154 11.98 17.89 18.23
C TYR A 154 13.29 18.46 18.79
N SER A 155 14.44 17.99 18.32
CA SER A 155 15.76 18.47 18.77
C SER A 155 16.38 19.48 17.82
N MET A 156 16.00 19.43 16.52
CA MET A 156 16.50 20.26 15.41
C MET A 156 18.02 20.53 15.48
N PRO A 157 18.86 19.66 14.91
CA PRO A 157 20.29 19.90 14.95
C PRO A 157 20.67 21.15 14.14
N MET A 158 21.75 21.81 14.55
CA MET A 158 22.30 22.98 13.85
C MET A 158 23.02 22.60 12.55
N ASN A 159 23.44 21.34 12.40
CA ASN A 159 24.12 20.79 11.21
C ASN A 159 23.62 19.37 10.93
N GLU A 160 23.79 18.89 9.70
CA GLU A 160 23.69 17.45 9.43
C GLU A 160 24.92 16.75 9.99
N PHE A 161 24.71 15.71 10.79
CA PHE A 161 25.77 15.02 11.51
C PHE A 161 25.55 13.50 11.60
N PHE A 162 24.38 12.98 11.22
CA PHE A 162 24.15 11.53 11.23
C PHE A 162 25.05 10.74 10.26
N PRO A 163 25.51 11.30 9.12
CA PRO A 163 26.53 10.63 8.29
C PRO A 163 27.84 10.34 9.02
N ASP A 164 28.16 11.09 10.09
CA ASP A 164 29.40 10.92 10.86
C ASP A 164 29.28 9.84 11.96
N TYR A 165 28.09 9.26 12.12
CA TYR A 165 27.79 8.22 13.10
C TYR A 165 27.58 6.87 12.42
N ASP A 166 27.72 5.78 13.18
CA ASP A 166 27.48 4.41 12.72
C ASP A 166 25.97 4.11 12.60
N PHE A 167 25.27 4.92 11.81
CA PHE A 167 23.89 4.69 11.41
C PHE A 167 23.84 4.24 9.96
N GLU A 168 23.10 3.16 9.76
CA GLU A 168 22.71 2.72 8.43
C GLU A 168 21.86 3.80 7.76
N GLN A 169 22.27 4.26 6.57
CA GLN A 169 21.62 5.41 5.93
C GLN A 169 20.38 4.96 5.16
N PRO A 170 19.27 5.74 5.15
CA PRO A 170 18.05 5.33 4.45
C PRO A 170 18.26 4.92 3.00
N GLY A 171 19.20 5.57 2.30
CA GLY A 171 19.54 5.24 0.91
C GLY A 171 20.13 3.84 0.69
N THR A 172 20.54 3.11 1.74
CA THR A 172 21.10 1.75 1.59
C THR A 172 20.05 0.64 1.71
N PHE A 173 18.89 0.92 2.31
CA PHE A 173 17.90 -0.11 2.62
C PHE A 173 16.47 0.22 2.18
N LEU A 174 16.09 1.49 2.15
CA LEU A 174 14.69 1.91 2.07
C LEU A 174 14.02 1.44 0.78
N GLU A 175 14.71 1.55 -0.36
CA GLU A 175 14.17 1.14 -1.65
C GLU A 175 13.82 -0.35 -1.66
N ILE A 176 14.69 -1.20 -1.10
CA ILE A 176 14.49 -2.65 -1.07
C ILE A 176 13.34 -3.01 -0.12
N ASP A 177 13.25 -2.35 1.04
CA ASP A 177 12.14 -2.53 1.98
C ASP A 177 10.79 -2.21 1.33
N ILE A 178 10.70 -1.05 0.67
CA ILE A 178 9.48 -0.59 -0.01
C ILE A 178 9.12 -1.56 -1.13
N LYS A 179 10.08 -1.94 -1.97
CA LYS A 179 9.85 -2.86 -3.08
C LYS A 179 9.35 -4.22 -2.61
N GLN A 180 9.91 -4.77 -1.53
CA GLN A 180 9.39 -6.02 -0.95
C GLN A 180 7.96 -5.86 -0.44
N CYS A 181 7.62 -4.73 0.19
CA CYS A 181 6.24 -4.47 0.63
C CYS A 181 5.28 -4.36 -0.57
N PHE A 182 5.66 -3.66 -1.64
CA PHE A 182 4.84 -3.50 -2.83
C PHE A 182 4.57 -4.84 -3.52
N GLN A 183 5.62 -5.64 -3.72
CA GLN A 183 5.47 -7.00 -4.27
C GLN A 183 4.61 -7.88 -3.36
N LEU A 184 4.72 -7.71 -2.03
CA LEU A 184 3.90 -8.47 -1.08
C LEU A 184 2.42 -8.06 -1.18
N THR A 185 2.12 -6.77 -1.29
CA THR A 185 0.76 -6.27 -1.50
C THR A 185 0.18 -6.79 -2.82
N SER A 186 0.96 -6.75 -3.90
CA SER A 186 0.56 -7.31 -5.19
C SER A 186 0.32 -8.82 -5.13
N LEU A 187 1.18 -9.58 -4.43
CA LEU A 187 0.99 -11.01 -4.21
C LEU A 187 -0.31 -11.28 -3.43
N HIS A 188 -0.57 -10.54 -2.35
CA HIS A 188 -1.80 -10.71 -1.57
C HIS A 188 -3.06 -10.39 -2.37
N SER A 189 -3.02 -9.33 -3.17
CA SER A 189 -4.11 -8.98 -4.08
C SER A 189 -4.33 -10.06 -5.14
N LEU A 190 -3.28 -10.65 -5.70
CA LEU A 190 -3.38 -11.78 -6.63
C LEU A 190 -3.99 -13.02 -5.96
N ILE A 191 -3.56 -13.38 -4.75
CA ILE A 191 -4.13 -14.51 -4.02
C ILE A 191 -5.63 -14.28 -3.77
N LEU A 192 -5.98 -13.05 -3.37
CA LEU A 192 -7.34 -12.62 -3.12
C LEU A 192 -8.20 -12.67 -4.41
N SER A 193 -7.71 -12.17 -5.55
CA SER A 193 -8.43 -12.27 -6.82
C SER A 193 -8.61 -13.72 -7.28
N ASN A 194 -7.60 -14.57 -7.04
CA ASN A 194 -7.68 -16.01 -7.31
C ASN A 194 -8.68 -16.75 -6.41
N SER A 195 -9.07 -16.17 -5.28
CA SER A 195 -10.18 -16.66 -4.46
C SER A 195 -11.56 -16.34 -5.06
N CYS A 196 -11.63 -15.42 -6.03
CA CYS A 196 -12.86 -15.05 -6.75
C CYS A 196 -13.01 -15.72 -8.13
N LEU A 197 -11.95 -16.28 -8.72
CA LEU A 197 -11.92 -16.75 -10.13
C LEU A 197 -12.98 -17.82 -10.51
N GLY A 198 -13.53 -18.57 -9.55
CA GLY A 198 -14.56 -19.58 -9.84
C GLY A 198 -15.97 -19.01 -10.03
N GLU A 199 -16.22 -17.81 -9.52
CA GLU A 199 -17.48 -17.09 -9.59
C GLU A 199 -17.13 -15.60 -9.73
N HIS A 200 -16.83 -15.10 -10.93
CA HIS A 200 -16.58 -13.68 -11.19
C HIS A 200 -17.78 -12.81 -10.76
N LYS A 201 -17.93 -12.59 -9.46
CA LYS A 201 -19.05 -11.91 -8.82
C LYS A 201 -18.72 -10.44 -8.79
N VAL A 202 -19.00 -9.80 -9.90
CA VAL A 202 -19.25 -8.36 -9.88
C VAL A 202 -20.59 -8.17 -9.17
N ILE A 203 -20.58 -7.54 -7.99
CA ILE A 203 -21.82 -7.15 -7.31
C ILE A 203 -22.31 -5.87 -7.96
N ARG A 204 -23.45 -5.93 -8.64
CA ARG A 204 -24.01 -4.75 -9.29
C ARG A 204 -24.79 -3.92 -8.28
N THR A 205 -24.78 -2.61 -8.44
CA THR A 205 -25.48 -1.70 -7.52
C THR A 205 -26.99 -1.87 -7.52
N ASN A 206 -27.58 -2.35 -8.62
CA ASN A 206 -29.00 -2.70 -8.70
C ASN A 206 -29.37 -3.97 -7.94
N GLU A 207 -28.39 -4.76 -7.49
CA GLU A 207 -28.60 -5.95 -6.63
C GLU A 207 -28.63 -5.57 -5.14
N LEU A 208 -28.25 -4.34 -4.80
CA LEU A 208 -28.15 -3.85 -3.42
C LEU A 208 -29.38 -3.03 -3.02
N SER A 209 -29.80 -3.22 -1.77
CA SER A 209 -30.76 -2.35 -1.11
C SER A 209 -30.17 -0.94 -0.87
N GLN A 210 -31.06 0.03 -0.68
CA GLN A 210 -30.64 1.40 -0.33
C GLN A 210 -29.83 1.47 0.97
N SER A 211 -30.13 0.60 1.95
CA SER A 211 -29.36 0.49 3.18
C SER A 211 -27.94 -0.02 2.95
N GLU A 212 -27.76 -1.00 2.06
CA GLU A 212 -26.44 -1.54 1.72
C GLU A 212 -25.61 -0.50 0.96
N LEU A 213 -26.21 0.22 0.01
CA LEU A 213 -25.55 1.33 -0.69
C LEU A 213 -25.11 2.45 0.25
N HIS A 214 -25.91 2.77 1.28
CA HIS A 214 -25.56 3.75 2.30
C HIS A 214 -24.41 3.27 3.19
N MET A 215 -24.45 2.00 3.61
CA MET A 215 -23.38 1.37 4.40
C MET A 215 -22.07 1.35 3.62
N PHE A 216 -22.11 0.96 2.34
CA PHE A 216 -20.99 0.99 1.40
C PHE A 216 -20.36 2.38 1.35
N ARG A 217 -21.16 3.41 1.06
CA ARG A 217 -20.66 4.79 0.98
C ARG A 217 -19.98 5.21 2.28
N GLY A 218 -20.60 4.91 3.42
CA GLY A 218 -20.04 5.21 4.73
C GLY A 218 -18.71 4.48 4.98
N LEU A 219 -18.56 3.24 4.48
CA LEU A 219 -17.32 2.49 4.56
C LEU A 219 -16.23 3.10 3.66
N PHE A 220 -16.56 3.40 2.41
CA PHE A 220 -15.66 4.04 1.46
C PHE A 220 -15.14 5.39 2.00
N GLU A 221 -16.04 6.25 2.48
CA GLU A 221 -15.69 7.55 3.07
C GLU A 221 -14.78 7.38 4.30
N LYS A 222 -15.04 6.40 5.18
CA LYS A 222 -14.16 6.15 6.33
C LYS A 222 -12.74 5.73 5.95
N VAL A 223 -12.58 5.01 4.85
CA VAL A 223 -11.28 4.46 4.41
C VAL A 223 -10.49 5.45 3.57
N ASN A 224 -11.17 6.17 2.67
CA ASN A 224 -10.52 7.00 1.65
C ASN A 224 -10.53 8.50 2.01
N ALA A 225 -11.48 8.96 2.81
CA ALA A 225 -11.58 10.37 3.18
C ALA A 225 -10.98 10.69 4.56
N LYS A 226 -10.76 11.99 4.80
CA LYS A 226 -10.58 12.54 6.15
C LYS A 226 -11.84 13.25 6.59
N LYS A 227 -12.25 13.01 7.85
CA LYS A 227 -13.33 13.78 8.47
C LYS A 227 -12.87 15.23 8.65
N HIS A 228 -13.70 16.18 8.24
CA HIS A 228 -13.41 17.60 8.40
C HIS A 228 -13.20 17.91 9.90
N PRO A 229 -12.12 18.60 10.29
CA PRO A 229 -11.77 18.77 11.70
C PRO A 229 -12.80 19.58 12.50
N LEU A 230 -13.51 20.49 11.83
CA LEU A 230 -14.50 21.39 12.45
C LEU A 230 -15.96 21.11 12.06
N LYS A 231 -16.21 20.16 11.16
CA LYS A 231 -17.54 19.93 10.56
C LYS A 231 -17.80 18.44 10.45
N ASN A 232 -19.06 18.02 10.56
CA ASN A 232 -19.42 16.61 10.60
C ASN A 232 -19.62 16.00 9.20
N TYR A 233 -18.63 16.12 8.32
CA TYR A 233 -18.64 15.46 7.00
C TYR A 233 -17.24 14.98 6.60
N TYR A 234 -17.20 14.04 5.64
CA TYR A 234 -15.97 13.50 5.07
C TYR A 234 -15.53 14.29 3.83
N ILE A 235 -14.24 14.60 3.74
CA ILE A 235 -13.63 15.30 2.60
C ILE A 235 -13.02 14.27 1.68
N LEU A 236 -13.67 14.03 0.54
CA LEU A 236 -13.15 13.22 -0.57
C LEU A 236 -12.44 14.13 -1.57
N ASP A 237 -11.27 13.70 -2.03
CA ASP A 237 -10.60 14.32 -3.17
C ASP A 237 -11.36 14.00 -4.48
N PRO A 238 -11.14 14.76 -5.57
CA PRO A 238 -11.84 14.53 -6.84
C PRO A 238 -11.64 13.13 -7.44
N ALA A 239 -10.44 12.56 -7.37
CA ALA A 239 -10.17 11.21 -7.89
C ALA A 239 -10.92 10.16 -7.05
N ASP A 240 -10.96 10.33 -5.73
CA ASP A 240 -11.77 9.46 -4.86
C ASP A 240 -13.28 9.54 -5.14
N LYS A 241 -13.79 10.71 -5.53
CA LYS A 241 -15.18 10.85 -5.97
C LYS A 241 -15.41 10.10 -7.27
N ASN A 242 -14.48 10.23 -8.23
CA ASN A 242 -14.57 9.51 -9.50
C ASN A 242 -14.56 7.99 -9.26
N VAL A 243 -13.63 7.49 -8.44
CA VAL A 243 -13.60 6.07 -8.06
C VAL A 243 -14.90 5.61 -7.41
N LEU A 244 -15.47 6.42 -6.50
CA LEU A 244 -16.76 6.10 -5.89
C LEU A 244 -17.88 6.03 -6.94
N ASP A 245 -17.91 6.96 -7.89
CA ASP A 245 -18.88 7.00 -8.97
C ASP A 245 -18.71 5.80 -9.92
N GLU A 246 -17.48 5.40 -10.24
CA GLU A 246 -17.18 4.19 -11.02
C GLU A 246 -17.66 2.92 -10.33
N MET A 247 -17.43 2.80 -9.02
CA MET A 247 -17.96 1.68 -8.24
C MET A 247 -19.49 1.65 -8.30
N TYR A 248 -20.16 2.80 -8.31
CA TYR A 248 -21.61 2.85 -8.48
C TYR A 248 -22.09 2.42 -9.87
N HIS A 249 -21.36 2.77 -10.93
CA HIS A 249 -21.73 2.48 -12.32
C HIS A 249 -21.38 1.05 -12.74
N TYR A 250 -20.18 0.59 -12.39
CA TYR A 250 -19.65 -0.69 -12.85
C TYR A 250 -19.84 -1.82 -11.83
N GLY A 251 -20.14 -1.49 -10.58
CA GLY A 251 -20.28 -2.46 -9.49
C GLY A 251 -18.96 -2.77 -8.80
N PHE A 252 -19.03 -3.68 -7.84
CA PHE A 252 -17.92 -4.03 -6.95
C PHE A 252 -17.26 -5.31 -7.40
N LYS A 253 -15.93 -5.30 -7.48
CA LYS A 253 -15.15 -6.46 -7.89
C LYS A 253 -13.80 -6.49 -7.21
N VAL A 254 -13.36 -7.69 -6.83
CA VAL A 254 -12.04 -7.90 -6.25
C VAL A 254 -11.12 -8.40 -7.35
N GLU A 255 -10.23 -7.51 -7.81
CA GLU A 255 -9.26 -7.80 -8.86
C GLU A 255 -7.83 -7.66 -8.36
N HIS A 256 -6.90 -8.16 -9.17
CA HIS A 256 -5.48 -7.97 -8.91
C HIS A 256 -5.12 -6.50 -9.15
N ILE A 257 -4.49 -5.84 -8.17
CA ILE A 257 -4.16 -4.41 -8.24
C ILE A 257 -3.34 -4.03 -9.47
N ASN A 258 -2.58 -4.96 -10.07
CA ASN A 258 -1.81 -4.66 -11.28
C ASN A 258 -2.70 -4.33 -12.49
N LEU A 259 -3.96 -4.79 -12.50
CA LEU A 259 -4.92 -4.43 -13.55
C LEU A 259 -5.44 -3.00 -13.41
N ASP A 260 -5.39 -2.44 -12.21
CA ASP A 260 -5.87 -1.09 -11.91
C ASP A 260 -4.75 -0.03 -11.95
N ILE A 261 -3.48 -0.41 -12.16
CA ILE A 261 -2.34 0.52 -12.12
C ILE A 261 -2.49 1.62 -13.16
N ASP A 262 -2.77 1.27 -14.42
CA ASP A 262 -2.85 2.24 -15.52
C ASP A 262 -3.96 3.26 -15.25
N HIS A 263 -5.15 2.77 -14.91
CA HIS A 263 -6.30 3.62 -14.54
C HIS A 263 -6.00 4.49 -13.32
N PHE A 264 -5.33 3.92 -12.30
CA PHE A 264 -4.95 4.67 -11.12
C PHE A 264 -3.99 5.83 -11.45
N ILE A 265 -3.01 5.59 -12.32
CA ILE A 265 -2.04 6.59 -12.75
C ILE A 265 -2.72 7.70 -13.56
N ASP A 266 -3.66 7.36 -14.44
CA ASP A 266 -4.44 8.33 -15.22
C ASP A 266 -5.23 9.29 -14.31
N GLU A 267 -5.65 8.84 -13.13
CA GLU A 267 -6.36 9.66 -12.14
C GLU A 267 -5.40 10.37 -11.15
N PHE A 268 -4.20 9.83 -10.94
CA PHE A 268 -3.28 10.26 -9.91
C PHE A 268 -2.68 11.64 -10.21
N LYS A 269 -3.00 12.62 -9.36
CA LYS A 269 -2.59 14.04 -9.47
C LYS A 269 -3.11 14.77 -10.72
N THR A 270 -3.97 14.15 -11.54
CA THR A 270 -4.55 14.72 -12.77
C THR A 270 -5.43 15.95 -12.54
N TYR A 271 -6.12 16.01 -11.39
CA TYR A 271 -7.05 17.09 -11.06
C TYR A 271 -6.39 18.32 -10.42
N GLN A 272 -5.06 18.43 -10.46
CA GLN A 272 -4.32 19.55 -9.87
C GLN A 272 -4.26 20.74 -10.85
N SER A 273 -4.78 21.90 -10.44
CA SER A 273 -4.65 23.13 -11.21
C SER A 273 -3.28 23.80 -10.94
N GLY A 274 -2.37 23.74 -11.91
CA GLY A 274 -1.23 24.66 -12.01
C GLY A 274 0.17 24.11 -11.67
N HIS A 275 1.07 24.36 -12.62
CA HIS A 275 2.54 24.49 -12.54
C HIS A 275 3.38 23.26 -12.93
N ASP A 276 3.57 23.12 -14.25
CA ASP A 276 4.84 22.65 -14.82
C ASP A 276 5.95 23.62 -14.39
N ASN A 277 6.66 23.29 -13.32
CA ASN A 277 7.90 23.96 -12.93
C ASN A 277 9.06 23.00 -13.22
N GLU A 278 10.13 23.46 -13.86
CA GLU A 278 11.31 22.62 -14.20
C GLU A 278 11.97 21.93 -12.99
N ASN A 279 11.64 22.34 -11.75
CA ASN A 279 12.13 21.76 -10.50
C ASN A 279 11.08 20.90 -9.73
N SER A 280 9.91 20.61 -10.30
CA SER A 280 8.91 19.73 -9.66
C SER A 280 9.19 18.26 -9.96
N LEU A 281 8.98 17.39 -8.98
CA LEU A 281 9.01 15.94 -9.17
C LEU A 281 8.03 15.54 -10.27
N SER A 282 8.51 14.85 -11.31
CA SER A 282 7.64 14.41 -12.40
C SER A 282 6.77 13.24 -11.94
N ILE A 283 5.50 13.23 -12.36
CA ILE A 283 4.60 12.08 -12.12
C ILE A 283 5.21 10.80 -12.72
N SER A 284 5.86 10.92 -13.88
CA SER A 284 6.57 9.83 -14.55
C SER A 284 7.67 9.16 -13.71
N GLU A 285 8.33 9.86 -12.79
CA GLU A 285 9.33 9.26 -11.90
C GLU A 285 8.68 8.38 -10.81
N ILE A 286 7.48 8.76 -10.38
CA ILE A 286 6.66 7.96 -9.46
C ILE A 286 6.15 6.73 -10.20
N ASP A 287 5.60 6.92 -11.41
CA ASP A 287 5.06 5.84 -12.24
C ASP A 287 6.14 4.82 -12.62
N SER A 288 7.31 5.30 -13.04
CA SER A 288 8.44 4.42 -13.37
C SER A 288 8.85 3.55 -12.18
N PHE A 289 8.78 4.10 -10.96
CA PHE A 289 9.05 3.32 -9.74
C PHE A 289 7.97 2.26 -9.47
N PHE A 290 6.69 2.59 -9.71
CA PHE A 290 5.59 1.63 -9.67
C PHE A 290 5.78 0.48 -10.64
N TYR A 291 5.91 0.79 -11.93
CA TYR A 291 6.02 -0.22 -12.99
C TYR A 291 7.23 -1.11 -12.79
N SER A 292 8.41 -0.54 -12.51
CA SER A 292 9.64 -1.33 -12.30
C SER A 292 9.60 -2.23 -11.06
N THR A 293 8.65 -2.02 -10.15
CA THR A 293 8.52 -2.80 -8.92
C THR A 293 7.46 -3.89 -9.02
N LEU A 294 6.32 -3.59 -9.66
CA LEU A 294 5.13 -4.44 -9.67
C LEU A 294 4.96 -5.26 -10.95
N ILE A 295 5.54 -4.79 -12.05
CA ILE A 295 5.48 -5.38 -13.40
C ILE A 295 6.91 -5.77 -13.83
#